data_AF-A0A1Q8M160-F1
#
_entry.id   AF-A0A1Q8M160-F1
#
_cell.length_a   1.000
_cell.length_b   1.000
_cell.length_c   1.000
_cell.angle_alpha   90.00
_cell.angle_beta   90.00
_cell.angle_gamma   90.00
#
_symmetry.space_group_name_H-M   'P 1'
#
loop_
_entity.id
_entity.type
_entity.pdbx_description
1 polymer ?
#
loop_
_entity_poly.entity_id
_entity_poly.type
_entity_poly.pdbx_seq_one_letter_code
_entity_poly.pdbx_strand_id
1 'polypeptide(L)'
;MTDADARRIWEQERPRALVVDGERFTVRPRPAAPGTYDFAWETGPNPDYGFSQFGSGRRPATTEELHDAIRGFLSMIDPETGYIQE
;
A
#
# COMPACT_ATOMS: atom_id res chain seq x y z
N MET A 1 -7.59 -22.27 13.74
CA MET A 1 -7.72 -20.80 13.73
C MET A 1 -8.17 -20.37 15.12
N THR A 2 -7.36 -19.59 15.81
CA THR A 2 -7.70 -19.00 17.12
C THR A 2 -8.40 -17.66 16.93
N ASP A 3 -9.14 -17.20 17.94
CA ASP A 3 -9.80 -15.89 17.95
C ASP A 3 -8.85 -14.73 17.60
N ALA A 4 -7.60 -14.81 18.08
CA ALA A 4 -6.54 -13.84 17.77
C ALA A 4 -6.14 -13.83 16.28
N ASP A 5 -6.15 -15.00 15.63
CA ASP A 5 -5.78 -15.15 14.21
C ASP A 5 -6.91 -14.61 13.31
N ALA A 6 -8.16 -14.90 13.66
CA ALA A 6 -9.32 -14.33 12.99
C ALA A 6 -9.32 -12.80 13.12
N ARG A 7 -9.16 -12.24 14.32
CA ARG A 7 -9.11 -10.79 14.51
C ARG A 7 -8.00 -10.11 13.70
N ARG A 8 -6.81 -10.72 13.65
CA ARG A 8 -5.67 -10.23 12.84
C ARG A 8 -5.97 -10.23 11.34
N ILE A 9 -6.75 -11.18 10.84
CA ILE A 9 -7.17 -11.19 9.43
C ILE A 9 -8.13 -10.02 9.15
N TRP A 10 -9.12 -9.79 10.01
CA TRP A 10 -10.15 -8.77 9.80
C TRP A 10 -9.63 -7.33 9.96
N GLU A 11 -8.60 -7.12 10.79
CA GLU A 11 -7.90 -5.83 10.86
C GLU A 11 -7.04 -5.58 9.62
N GLN A 12 -6.48 -6.63 9.02
CA GLN A 12 -5.67 -6.52 7.81
C GLN A 12 -6.47 -6.35 6.52
N GLU A 13 -7.78 -6.62 6.57
CA GLU A 13 -8.75 -6.39 5.49
C GLU A 13 -9.39 -4.98 5.53
N ARG A 14 -8.98 -4.13 6.47
CA ARG A 14 -9.43 -2.73 6.52
C ARG A 14 -8.46 -1.79 5.82
N PRO A 15 -8.97 -0.71 5.22
CA PRO A 15 -8.14 0.41 4.81
C PRO A 15 -7.30 0.93 5.99
N ARG A 16 -6.03 1.22 5.75
CA ARG A 16 -5.11 1.80 6.73
C ARG A 16 -4.32 2.94 6.14
N ALA A 17 -4.06 3.97 6.95
CA ALA A 17 -3.18 5.06 6.56
C ALA A 17 -1.73 4.72 6.95
N LEU A 18 -0.81 4.90 6.01
CA LEU A 18 0.63 4.81 6.23
C LEU A 18 1.28 6.15 5.92
N VAL A 19 2.36 6.48 6.65
CA VAL A 19 3.21 7.62 6.36
C VAL A 19 4.62 7.10 6.10
N VAL A 20 5.14 7.37 4.90
CA VAL A 20 6.45 6.90 4.45
C VAL A 20 7.19 8.08 3.88
N ASP A 21 8.35 8.39 4.46
CA ASP A 21 9.23 9.49 4.03
C ASP A 21 8.52 10.86 3.95
N GLY A 22 7.52 11.08 4.83
CA GLY A 22 6.71 12.30 4.88
C GLY A 22 5.40 12.22 4.09
N GLU A 23 5.29 11.25 3.17
CA GLU A 23 4.14 11.08 2.29
C GLU A 23 3.07 10.17 2.88
N ARG A 24 1.80 10.56 2.76
CA ARG A 24 0.66 9.79 3.28
C ARG A 24 0.02 8.96 2.18
N PHE A 25 -0.17 7.67 2.49
CA PHE A 25 -0.87 6.72 1.64
C PHE A 25 -2.05 6.07 2.36
N THR A 26 -3.17 5.94 1.66
CA THR A 26 -4.28 5.07 2.06
C THR A 26 -4.10 3.71 1.41
N VAL A 27 -3.78 2.69 2.19
CA VAL A 27 -3.62 1.31 1.72
C VAL A 27 -4.92 0.53 1.92
N ARG A 28 -5.47 0.02 0.83
CA ARG A 28 -6.73 -0.72 0.78
C ARG A 28 -6.46 -2.16 0.34
N PRO A 29 -6.61 -3.16 1.23
CA PRO A 29 -6.60 -4.56 0.82
C PRO A 29 -7.76 -4.84 -0.13
N ARG A 30 -7.57 -5.69 -1.14
CA ARG A 30 -8.65 -6.18 -2.00
C ARG A 30 -9.30 -7.43 -1.39
N PRO A 31 -10.58 -7.39 -0.99
CA PRO A 31 -11.23 -8.53 -0.32
C PRO A 31 -11.26 -9.81 -1.16
N ALA A 32 -11.42 -9.68 -2.48
CA ALA A 32 -11.46 -10.82 -3.40
C ALA A 32 -10.08 -11.39 -3.74
N ALA A 33 -8.99 -10.74 -3.31
CA ALA A 33 -7.63 -11.11 -3.67
C ALA A 33 -6.66 -10.92 -2.49
N PRO A 34 -6.61 -11.89 -1.54
CA PRO A 34 -5.72 -11.83 -0.38
C PRO A 34 -4.27 -11.60 -0.78
N GLY A 35 -3.61 -10.64 -0.12
CA GLY A 35 -2.25 -10.20 -0.46
C GLY A 35 -2.17 -9.17 -1.59
N THR A 36 -3.31 -8.69 -2.10
CA THR A 36 -3.38 -7.58 -3.06
C THR A 36 -3.81 -6.31 -2.34
N TYR A 37 -3.12 -5.21 -2.65
CA TYR A 37 -3.37 -3.92 -2.04
C TYR A 37 -3.40 -2.83 -3.11
N ASP A 38 -4.33 -1.89 -2.96
CA ASP A 38 -4.35 -0.62 -3.66
C ASP A 38 -3.83 0.47 -2.73
N PHE A 39 -2.94 1.30 -3.23
CA PHE A 39 -2.32 2.40 -2.52
C PHE A 39 -2.81 3.69 -3.17
N ALA A 40 -3.48 4.56 -2.42
CA ALA A 40 -3.83 5.91 -2.87
C ALA A 40 -2.86 6.90 -2.21
N TRP A 41 -2.24 7.77 -3.01
CA TRP A 41 -1.28 8.78 -2.54
C TRP A 41 -2.01 10.08 -2.22
N GLU A 42 -2.14 10.41 -0.92
CA GLU A 42 -2.98 11.52 -0.46
C GLU A 42 -2.25 12.87 -0.47
N THR A 43 -0.91 12.86 -0.31
CA THR A 43 -0.06 14.06 -0.24
C THR A 43 0.73 14.31 -1.51
N GLY A 44 0.60 13.41 -2.50
CA GLY A 44 1.32 13.50 -3.75
C GLY A 44 0.90 14.71 -4.60
N PRO A 45 1.73 15.10 -5.58
CA PRO A 45 1.42 16.22 -6.47
C PRO A 45 0.18 15.96 -7.34
N ASN A 46 -0.18 14.69 -7.52
CA ASN A 46 -1.32 14.25 -8.32
C ASN A 46 -2.37 13.59 -7.41
N PRO A 47 -3.57 14.17 -7.25
CA PRO A 47 -4.56 13.71 -6.26
C PRO A 47 -5.17 12.33 -6.56
N ASP A 48 -4.99 11.82 -7.77
CA ASP A 48 -5.47 10.49 -8.20
C ASP A 48 -4.33 9.47 -8.33
N TYR A 49 -3.12 9.82 -7.90
CA TYR A 49 -1.99 8.90 -7.96
C TYR A 49 -2.09 7.79 -6.94
N GLY A 50 -1.50 6.67 -7.33
CA GLY A 50 -1.53 5.44 -6.58
C GLY A 50 -0.95 4.31 -7.39
N PHE A 51 -0.88 3.14 -6.77
CA PHE A 51 -0.46 1.92 -7.45
C PHE A 51 -1.12 0.71 -6.78
N SER A 52 -1.10 -0.42 -7.48
CA SER A 52 -1.55 -1.69 -6.92
C SER A 52 -0.35 -2.63 -6.78
N GLN A 53 -0.26 -3.32 -5.65
CA GLN A 53 0.72 -4.40 -5.44
C GLN A 53 0.01 -5.73 -5.32
N PHE A 54 0.54 -6.76 -5.99
CA PHE A 54 0.09 -8.14 -5.86
C PHE A 54 1.17 -9.00 -5.18
N GLY A 55 0.89 -9.51 -3.98
CA GLY A 55 1.75 -10.46 -3.29
C GLY A 55 1.52 -11.89 -3.77
N SER A 56 2.57 -12.56 -4.25
CA SER A 56 2.51 -13.94 -4.75
C SER A 56 2.19 -15.00 -3.69
N GLY A 57 2.35 -14.68 -2.41
CA GLY A 57 2.23 -15.64 -1.31
C GLY A 57 0.80 -15.93 -0.81
N ARG A 58 -0.25 -15.31 -1.38
CA ARG A 58 -1.63 -15.31 -0.83
C ARG A 58 -1.70 -15.05 0.68
N ARG A 59 -0.69 -14.36 1.21
CA ARG A 59 -0.58 -13.97 2.61
C ARG A 59 -0.76 -12.45 2.71
N PRO A 60 -1.30 -11.94 3.82
CA PRO A 60 -1.26 -10.51 4.08
C PRO A 60 0.19 -10.00 4.07
N ALA A 61 0.41 -8.86 3.43
CA ALA A 61 1.71 -8.18 3.46
C ALA A 61 1.97 -7.61 4.86
N THR A 62 3.21 -7.71 5.33
CA THR A 62 3.64 -7.05 6.56
C THR A 62 3.69 -5.54 6.36
N THR A 63 3.66 -4.77 7.46
CA THR A 63 3.81 -3.31 7.39
C THR A 63 5.11 -2.91 6.68
N GLU A 64 6.20 -3.64 6.92
CA GLU A 64 7.50 -3.39 6.27
C GLU A 64 7.44 -3.63 4.76
N GLU A 65 6.79 -4.71 4.30
CA GLU A 65 6.60 -4.99 2.87
C GLU A 65 5.81 -3.87 2.16
N LEU A 66 4.83 -3.26 2.84
CA LEU A 66 4.08 -2.11 2.29
C LEU A 66 4.92 -0.83 2.25
N HIS A 67 5.74 -0.60 3.28
CA HIS A 67 6.63 0.56 3.33
C HIS A 67 7.66 0.47 2.19
N ASP A 68 8.23 -0.71 1.96
CA ASP A 68 9.14 -0.97 0.85
C ASP A 68 8.48 -0.72 -0.51
N ALA A 69 7.25 -1.22 -0.69
CA ALA A 69 6.46 -0.95 -1.89
C ALA A 69 6.25 0.55 -2.15
N ILE A 70 5.91 1.32 -1.12
CA ILE A 70 5.71 2.77 -1.22
C ILE A 70 7.04 3.46 -1.56
N ARG A 71 8.16 3.08 -0.94
CA ARG A 71 9.48 3.64 -1.25
C ARG A 71 9.91 3.35 -2.68
N GLY A 72 9.65 2.14 -3.16
CA GLY A 72 9.90 1.77 -4.55
C GLY A 72 9.10 2.64 -5.52
N PHE A 73 7.82 2.86 -5.23
CA PHE A 73 6.97 3.77 -5.98
C PHE A 73 7.49 5.21 -5.98
N LEU A 74 7.78 5.78 -4.81
CA LEU A 74 8.31 7.15 -4.69
C LEU A 74 9.66 7.33 -5.41
N SER A 75 10.50 6.29 -5.43
CA SER A 75 11.79 6.33 -6.12
C SER A 75 11.68 6.35 -7.64
N MET A 76 10.53 5.95 -8.20
CA MET A 76 10.23 6.06 -9.63
C MET A 76 9.69 7.44 -10.02
N ILE A 77 9.24 8.23 -9.04
CA ILE A 77 8.69 9.56 -9.26
C ILE A 77 9.84 10.56 -9.40
N ASP A 78 9.85 11.25 -10.53
CA ASP A 78 10.74 12.39 -10.74
C ASP A 78 10.37 13.53 -9.76
N PRO A 79 11.30 14.02 -8.94
CA PRO A 79 11.00 15.00 -7.90
C PRO A 79 10.72 16.41 -8.45
N GLU A 80 11.11 16.71 -9.69
CA GLU A 80 10.90 18.02 -10.32
C GLU A 80 9.51 18.10 -10.97
N THR A 81 9.04 16.99 -11.53
CA THR A 81 7.80 16.91 -12.32
C THR A 81 6.66 16.22 -11.58
N GLY A 82 6.97 15.33 -10.62
CA GLY A 82 5.98 14.53 -9.90
C GLY A 82 5.41 13.34 -10.69
N TYR A 83 6.02 13.00 -11.84
CA TYR A 83 5.58 11.90 -12.70
C TYR A 83 6.56 10.73 -12.68
N ILE A 84 6.04 9.52 -12.91
CA ILE A 84 6.90 8.38 -13.22
C ILE A 84 7.47 8.60 -14.62
N GLN A 85 8.79 8.50 -14.78
CA GLN A 85 9.38 8.49 -16.11
C GLN A 85 9.12 7.11 -16.73
N GLU A 86 8.39 7.07 -17.84
CA GLU A 86 8.11 5.85 -18.63
C GLU A 86 9.36 5.34 -19.34
#